data_AF-A0AAW8EST5-F1
#
_entry.id   AF-A0AAW8EST5-F1
#
_cell.length_a   1.000
_cell.length_b   1.000
_cell.length_c   1.000
_cell.angle_alpha   90.00
_cell.angle_beta   90.00
_cell.angle_gamma   90.00
#
_symmetry.space_group_name_H-M   'P 1'
#
loop_
_entity.id
_entity.type
_entity.pdbx_description
1 polymer ?
#
loop_
_entity_poly.entity_id
_entity_poly.type
_entity_poly.pdbx_seq_one_letter_code
_entity_poly.pdbx_strand_id
1 'polypeptide(L)'
;MSHADDSSIDARVAAVRKDYAARLNRKFIVFAVVEGALLALTVIVVYVLGMVDPDNGRLVLVGVALLGGLGLSAMLMTHLRSQTQAIAQARGENPLF
;
A
#
# COMPACT_ATOMS: atom_id res chain seq x y z
N MET A 1 -35.10 -20.13 -3.33
CA MET A 1 -33.75 -20.56 -3.80
C MET A 1 -32.69 -19.44 -3.72
N SER A 2 -33.00 -18.18 -3.35
CA SER A 2 -31.98 -17.10 -3.36
C SER A 2 -30.98 -17.11 -2.20
N HIS A 3 -31.35 -17.60 -1.01
CA HIS A 3 -30.44 -17.58 0.15
C HIS A 3 -29.17 -18.44 -0.02
N ALA A 4 -29.24 -19.53 -0.79
CA ALA A 4 -28.07 -20.35 -1.08
C ALA A 4 -27.09 -19.62 -2.02
N ASP A 5 -27.61 -18.92 -3.03
CA ASP A 5 -26.80 -18.10 -3.94
C ASP A 5 -26.16 -16.91 -3.23
N ASP A 6 -26.93 -16.17 -2.41
CA ASP A 6 -26.41 -15.03 -1.63
C ASP A 6 -25.28 -15.48 -0.69
N SER A 7 -25.43 -16.63 -0.01
CA SER A 7 -24.39 -17.20 0.85
C SER A 7 -23.13 -17.58 0.09
N SER A 8 -23.27 -18.05 -1.16
CA SER A 8 -22.15 -18.44 -2.00
C SER A 8 -21.38 -17.22 -2.54
N ILE A 9 -22.09 -16.13 -2.85
CA ILE A 9 -21.50 -14.86 -3.30
C ILE A 9 -20.75 -14.19 -2.14
N ASP A 10 -21.34 -14.14 -0.94
CA ASP A 10 -20.68 -13.56 0.23
C ASP A 10 -19.41 -14.33 0.62
N ALA A 11 -19.43 -15.66 0.54
CA ALA A 11 -18.25 -16.49 0.77
C ALA A 11 -17.12 -16.19 -0.24
N ARG A 12 -17.46 -16.01 -1.53
CA ARG A 12 -16.49 -15.64 -2.58
C ARG A 12 -15.92 -14.24 -2.35
N VAL A 13 -16.75 -13.26 -1.99
CA VAL A 13 -16.30 -11.89 -1.66
C VAL A 13 -15.39 -11.89 -0.43
N ALA A 14 -15.70 -12.65 0.61
CA ALA A 14 -14.88 -12.77 1.81
C ALA A 14 -13.50 -13.39 1.52
N ALA A 15 -13.46 -14.44 0.68
CA ALA A 15 -12.20 -15.05 0.23
C ALA A 15 -11.33 -14.06 -0.55
N VAL A 16 -11.93 -13.32 -1.50
CA VAL A 16 -11.23 -12.27 -2.26
C VAL A 16 -10.67 -11.19 -1.32
N ARG A 17 -11.46 -10.70 -0.36
CA ARG A 17 -10.98 -9.70 0.62
C ARG A 17 -9.77 -10.20 1.42
N LYS A 18 -9.80 -11.45 1.88
CA LYS A 18 -8.71 -12.06 2.66
C LYS A 18 -7.41 -12.13 1.85
N ASP A 19 -7.50 -12.56 0.60
CA ASP A 19 -6.35 -12.64 -0.32
C ASP A 19 -5.76 -11.25 -0.61
N TYR A 20 -6.61 -10.25 -0.84
CA TYR A 20 -6.16 -8.88 -1.08
C TYR A 20 -5.50 -8.26 0.15
N ALA A 21 -6.02 -8.54 1.35
CA ALA A 21 -5.43 -8.08 2.61
C ALA A 21 -4.05 -8.71 2.86
N ALA A 22 -3.89 -10.01 2.61
CA ALA A 22 -2.60 -10.68 2.73
C ALA A 22 -1.54 -10.12 1.76
N ARG A 23 -1.93 -9.87 0.50
CA ARG A 23 -1.05 -9.25 -0.50
C ARG A 23 -0.67 -7.82 -0.13
N LEU A 24 -1.63 -7.03 0.39
CA LEU A 24 -1.37 -5.66 0.84
C LEU A 24 -0.38 -5.66 2.01
N ASN A 25 -0.59 -6.53 3.01
CA ASN A 25 0.28 -6.62 4.17
C ASN A 25 1.72 -6.94 3.78
N ARG A 26 1.93 -7.91 2.87
CA ARG A 26 3.27 -8.25 2.37
C ARG A 26 3.95 -7.06 1.68
N LYS A 27 3.22 -6.35 0.80
CA LYS A 27 3.78 -5.17 0.12
C LYS A 27 4.06 -4.03 1.10
N PHE A 28 3.20 -3.83 2.10
CA PHE A 28 3.39 -2.84 3.14
C PHE A 28 4.66 -3.10 3.96
N ILE A 29 4.89 -4.36 4.36
CA ILE A 29 6.10 -4.75 5.08
C ILE A 29 7.35 -4.47 4.22
N VAL A 30 7.35 -4.88 2.95
CA VAL A 30 8.48 -4.63 2.04
C VAL A 30 8.73 -3.13 1.89
N PHE A 31 7.67 -2.35 1.68
CA PHE A 31 7.76 -0.89 1.58
C PHE A 31 8.35 -0.28 2.85
N ALA A 32 7.86 -0.65 4.03
CA ALA A 32 8.33 -0.13 5.31
C ALA A 32 9.81 -0.48 5.58
N VAL A 33 10.24 -1.69 5.21
CA VAL A 33 11.65 -2.10 5.34
C VAL A 33 12.54 -1.27 4.43
N VAL A 34 12.14 -1.08 3.16
CA VAL A 34 12.91 -0.28 2.18
C VAL A 34 12.97 1.18 2.60
N GLU A 35 11.83 1.77 2.96
CA GLU A 35 11.73 3.17 3.39
C GLU A 35 12.53 3.43 4.67
N GLY A 36 12.44 2.52 5.64
CA GLY A 36 13.21 2.59 6.88
C GLY A 36 14.72 2.52 6.61
N ALA A 37 15.16 1.65 5.71
CA ALA A 37 16.57 1.56 5.31
C ALA A 37 17.04 2.84 4.59
N LEU A 38 16.21 3.40 3.70
CA LEU A 38 16.47 4.67 3.02
C LEU A 38 16.62 5.83 4.01
N LEU A 39 15.72 5.93 4.98
CA LEU A 39 15.79 6.96 6.03
C LEU A 39 17.04 6.78 6.90
N ALA A 40 17.36 5.55 7.31
CA ALA A 40 18.56 5.26 8.08
C ALA A 40 19.84 5.65 7.31
N LEU A 41 19.94 5.29 6.02
CA LEU A 41 21.04 5.71 5.16
C LEU A 41 21.12 7.23 5.04
N THR A 42 19.98 7.91 4.86
CA THR A 42 19.93 9.37 4.78
C THR A 42 20.48 10.00 6.06
N VAL A 43 20.09 9.50 7.24
CA VAL A 43 20.63 9.95 8.53
C VAL A 43 22.15 9.76 8.61
N ILE A 44 22.66 8.61 8.18
CA ILE A 44 24.11 8.33 8.18
C ILE A 44 24.85 9.33 7.26
N VAL A 45 24.35 9.54 6.05
CA VAL A 45 24.97 10.45 5.07
C VAL A 45 25.01 11.89 5.60
N VAL A 46 23.90 12.35 6.20
CA VAL A 46 23.79 13.72 6.72
C VAL A 46 24.64 13.90 7.98
N TYR A 47 24.45 13.05 9.00
CA TYR A 47 24.94 13.32 10.35
C TYR A 47 26.23 12.59 10.71
N VAL A 48 26.53 11.46 10.08
CA VAL A 48 27.74 10.66 10.39
C VAL A 48 28.86 11.00 9.42
N LEU A 49 28.54 11.06 8.12
CA LEU A 49 29.52 11.35 7.08
C LEU A 49 29.71 12.85 6.85
N GLY A 50 28.80 13.70 7.36
CA GLY A 50 28.87 15.16 7.20
C GLY A 50 28.84 15.62 5.74
N MET A 51 28.30 14.80 4.83
CA MET A 51 28.25 15.13 3.39
C MET A 51 27.25 16.24 3.07
N VAL A 52 26.34 16.53 4.00
CA VAL A 52 25.30 17.55 3.86
C VAL A 52 25.30 18.39 5.13
N ASP A 53 25.20 19.71 4.97
CA ASP A 53 25.07 20.63 6.09
C ASP A 53 23.86 20.25 6.97
N PRO A 54 24.00 20.06 8.29
CA PRO A 54 22.94 19.54 9.15
C PRO A 54 21.62 20.33 9.10
N ASP A 55 21.68 21.64 8.82
CA ASP A 55 20.49 22.48 8.66
C ASP A 55 19.71 22.12 7.39
N ASN A 56 20.41 21.80 6.30
CA ASN A 56 19.81 21.29 5.07
C ASN A 56 19.43 19.81 5.17
N GLY A 57 20.17 19.03 5.96
CA GLY A 57 19.93 17.61 6.17
C GLY A 57 18.55 17.30 6.75
N ARG A 58 18.01 18.19 7.59
CA ARG A 58 16.64 18.10 8.10
C ARG A 58 15.60 18.19 6.98
N LEU A 59 15.79 19.11 6.03
CA LEU A 59 14.90 19.25 4.87
C LEU A 59 14.94 18.02 3.96
N VAL A 60 16.13 17.42 3.80
CA VAL A 60 16.29 16.16 3.04
C VAL A 60 15.49 15.03 3.70
N LEU A 61 15.59 14.86 5.02
CA LEU A 61 14.83 13.84 5.75
C LEU A 61 13.32 14.05 5.66
N VAL A 62 12.86 15.29 5.79
CA VAL A 62 11.44 15.64 5.61
C VAL A 62 11.00 15.31 4.18
N GLY A 63 11.81 15.63 3.18
CA GLY A 63 11.54 15.31 1.78
C GLY A 63 11.39 13.81 1.54
N VAL A 64 12.31 13.00 2.06
CA VAL A 64 12.24 11.53 1.97
C VAL A 64 10.97 11.01 2.64
N ALA A 65 10.68 11.45 3.87
CA ALA A 65 9.47 11.02 4.59
C ALA A 65 8.17 11.39 3.85
N LEU A 66 8.12 12.58 3.23
CA LEU A 66 6.98 12.99 2.40
C LEU A 66 6.84 12.12 1.16
N LEU A 67 7.93 11.82 0.46
CA LEU A 67 7.92 10.94 -0.70
C LEU A 67 7.47 9.53 -0.32
N GLY A 68 7.95 9.00 0.80
CA GLY A 68 7.49 7.73 1.36
C GLY A 68 5.99 7.74 1.67
N GLY A 69 5.50 8.77 2.36
CA GLY A 69 4.08 8.92 2.68
C GLY A 69 3.17 9.02 1.45
N LEU A 70 3.60 9.75 0.42
CA LEU A 70 2.90 9.86 -0.86
C LEU A 70 2.92 8.53 -1.62
N GLY A 71 4.06 7.85 -1.66
CA GLY A 71 4.20 6.53 -2.28
C GLY A 71 3.28 5.49 -1.64
N LEU A 72 3.24 5.47 -0.30
CA LEU A 72 2.32 4.61 0.46
C LEU A 72 0.86 4.91 0.12
N SER A 73 0.49 6.20 0.10
CA SER A 73 -0.88 6.64 -0.20
C SER A 73 -1.31 6.24 -1.61
N ALA A 74 -0.45 6.42 -2.61
CA ALA A 74 -0.69 5.99 -3.98
C ALA A 74 -0.82 4.46 -4.08
N MET A 75 0.04 3.72 -3.38
CA MET A 75 -0.02 2.25 -3.34
C MET A 75 -1.31 1.75 -2.71
N LEU A 76 -1.76 2.36 -1.61
CA LEU A 76 -3.04 2.05 -0.98
C LEU A 76 -4.23 2.33 -1.90
N MET A 77 -4.24 3.50 -2.56
CA MET A 77 -5.33 3.85 -3.49
C MET A 77 -5.41 2.88 -4.67
N THR A 78 -4.28 2.50 -5.27
CA THR A 78 -4.28 1.54 -6.38
C THR A 78 -4.81 0.17 -5.93
N HIS A 79 -4.45 -0.27 -4.73
CA HIS A 79 -4.92 -1.56 -4.19
C HIS A 79 -6.42 -1.53 -3.86
N LEU A 80 -6.91 -0.46 -3.21
CA LEU A 80 -8.34 -0.26 -2.93
C LEU A 80 -9.18 -0.24 -4.21
N ARG A 81 -8.72 0.46 -5.26
CA ARG A 81 -9.40 0.48 -6.58
C ARG A 81 -9.45 -0.91 -7.22
N SER A 82 -8.37 -1.68 -7.13
CA SER A 82 -8.35 -3.04 -7.67
C SER A 82 -9.26 -4.00 -6.90
N GLN A 83 -9.39 -3.78 -5.58
CA GLN A 83 -10.27 -4.57 -4.72
C GLN A 83 -11.74 -4.26 -5.01
N THR A 84 -12.11 -3.00 -5.18
CA THR A 84 -13.51 -2.63 -5.49
C THR A 84 -13.92 -3.18 -6.86
N GLN A 85 -13.05 -3.13 -7.87
CA GLN A 85 -13.30 -3.74 -9.18
C GLN A 85 -13.45 -5.26 -9.10
N ALA A 86 -12.56 -5.95 -8.38
CA ALA A 86 -12.65 -7.41 -8.21
C ALA A 86 -13.92 -7.84 -7.46
N ILE A 87 -14.37 -7.05 -6.48
CA ILE A 87 -15.63 -7.30 -5.76
C ILE A 87 -16.85 -7.08 -6.67
N ALA A 88 -16.87 -6.01 -7.47
CA ALA A 88 -17.94 -5.76 -8.44
C ALA A 88 -18.05 -6.91 -9.45
N GLN A 89 -16.92 -7.37 -9.98
CA GLN A 89 -16.87 -8.51 -10.90
C GLN A 89 -17.33 -9.82 -10.23
N ALA A 90 -16.97 -10.06 -8.96
CA ALA A 90 -17.41 -11.24 -8.20
C ALA A 90 -18.91 -11.22 -7.89
N ARG A 91 -19.52 -10.03 -7.82
CA ARG A 91 -20.97 -9.84 -7.66
C ARG A 91 -21.77 -9.98 -8.97
N GLY A 92 -21.10 -10.12 -10.12
CA GLY A 92 -21.75 -10.21 -11.42
C GLY A 92 -22.16 -8.85 -12.01
N GLU A 93 -21.76 -7.74 -11.39
CA GLU A 93 -21.89 -6.39 -11.97
C GLU A 93 -20.81 -6.25 -13.05
N ASN A 94 -21.11 -6.75 -14.25
CA ASN A 94 -20.22 -6.62 -15.39
C ASN A 94 -20.44 -5.23 -16.03
N PRO A 95 -19.45 -4.32 -16.10
CA PRO A 95 -19.63 -3.01 -16.75
C PRO A 95 -19.67 -3.07 -18.29
N LEU A 96 -19.87 -4.25 -18.89
CA LEU A 96 -19.86 -4.48 -20.34
C LEU A 96 -21.15 -5.10 -20.89
N PHE A 97 -22.19 -5.29 -20.07
CA PHE A 97 -23.56 -5.59 -20.49
C PHE A 97 -24.58 -4.90 -19.59
#